data_AF-A0A349MQJ7-F1
#
_entry.id   AF-A0A349MQJ7-F1
#
_cell.length_a   1.000
_cell.length_b   1.000
_cell.length_c   1.000
_cell.angle_alpha   90.00
_cell.angle_beta   90.00
_cell.angle_gamma   90.00
#
_symmetry.space_group_name_H-M   'P 1'
#
loop_
_entity.id
_entity.type
_entity.pdbx_description
1 polymer ?
#
loop_
_entity_poly.entity_id
_entity_poly.type
_entity_poly.pdbx_seq_one_letter_code
_entity_poly.pdbx_strand_id
1 'polypeptide(L)' 'MVEVTPVKEFFTSLQDNIVKEVEALDGKRFIIDTWERESGGGGISQVLEGGNLFERAGVNFSHVFG' A
#
# COMPACT_ATOMS: atom_id res chain seq x y z
N MET A 1 22.29 2.37 15.61
CA MET A 1 20.87 2.33 15.25
C MET A 1 20.82 2.38 13.73
N VAL A 2 20.24 1.37 13.06
CA VAL A 2 20.15 1.38 11.59
C VAL A 2 19.07 2.38 11.20
N GLU A 3 19.39 3.30 10.30
CA GLU A 3 18.44 4.29 9.80
C GLU A 3 17.45 3.60 8.85
N VAL A 4 16.21 3.39 9.30
CA VAL A 4 15.17 2.68 8.53
C VAL A 4 14.34 3.60 7.64
N THR A 5 14.51 4.91 7.77
CA THR A 5 13.78 5.93 7.00
C THR A 5 13.91 5.74 5.48
N PRO A 6 15.11 5.55 4.91
CA PRO A 6 15.25 5.39 3.45
C PRO A 6 14.53 4.15 2.91
N VAL A 7 14.46 3.09 3.73
CA VAL A 7 13.79 1.84 3.38
C VAL A 7 12.27 2.02 3.43
N LYS A 8 11.76 2.72 4.46
CA LYS A 8 10.34 3.06 4.56
C LYS A 8 9.89 3.89 3.35
N GLU A 9 10.63 4.94 3.02
CA GLU A 9 10.33 5.81 1.88
C GLU A 9 10.31 5.03 0.57
N PHE A 10 11.32 4.19 0.34
CA PHE A 10 11.37 3.32 -0.84
C PHE A 10 10.12 2.45 -0.97
N PHE A 11 9.71 1.76 0.11
CA PHE A 11 8.56 0.86 0.04
C PHE A 11 7.22 1.60 -0.08
N THR A 12 7.06 2.78 0.53
CA THR A 12 5.86 3.60 0.31
C THR A 12 5.79 4.12 -1.13
N SER A 13 6.91 4.59 -1.70
CA SER A 13 6.95 4.99 -3.12
C SER A 13 6.72 3.81 -4.07
N LEU A 14 7.19 2.61 -3.70
CA LEU A 14 6.92 1.40 -4.48
C LEU A 14 5.43 1.04 -4.46
N GLN A 15 4.76 1.14 -3.30
CA GLN A 15 3.31 0.94 -3.20
C GLN A 15 2.57 1.91 -4.12
N ASP A 16 2.89 3.21 -4.06
CA ASP A 16 2.26 4.24 -4.89
C ASP A 16 2.46 3.98 -6.39
N ASN A 17 3.67 3.58 -6.80
CA ASN A 17 3.97 3.27 -8.19
C ASN A 17 3.16 2.06 -8.68
N ILE A 18 3.09 0.98 -7.91
CA ILE A 18 2.32 -0.21 -8.29
C ILE A 18 0.83 0.13 -8.39
N VAL A 19 0.27 0.84 -7.41
CA VAL A 19 -1.14 1.26 -7.41
C VAL A 19 -1.43 2.09 -8.65
N LYS A 20 -0.61 3.09 -8.95
CA LYS A 20 -0.79 3.95 -10.13
C LYS A 20 -0.82 3.16 -11.44
N GLU A 21 0.10 2.22 -11.63
CA GLU A 21 0.14 1.40 -12.85
C GLU A 21 -1.07 0.45 -12.92
N VAL A 22 -1.50 -0.14 -11.80
CA VAL A 22 -2.70 -0.98 -11.77
C VAL A 22 -3.96 -0.16 -12.08
N GLU A 23 -4.12 1.03 -11.50
CA GLU A 23 -5.23 1.94 -11.80
C GLU A 23 -5.22 2.38 -13.27
N ALA A 24 -4.04 2.61 -13.86
CA ALA A 24 -3.92 2.99 -15.27
C ALA A 24 -4.35 1.86 -16.21
N LEU A 25 -4.05 0.60 -15.86
CA LEU A 25 -4.44 -0.58 -16.63
C LEU A 25 -5.92 -0.94 -16.43
N ASP A 26 -6.44 -0.81 -15.22
CA ASP A 26 -7.83 -1.18 -14.89
C ASP A 26 -8.83 -0.08 -15.23
N GLY A 27 -8.48 1.18 -14.98
CA GLY A 27 -9.37 2.33 -15.07
C GLY A 27 -10.24 2.56 -13.81
N LYS A 28 -10.17 1.69 -12.80
CA LYS A 28 -10.76 1.93 -11.46
C LYS A 28 -9.68 2.28 -10.44
N ARG A 29 -10.11 2.93 -9.36
CA ARG A 29 -9.24 3.36 -8.26
C ARG A 29 -9.21 2.38 -7.11
N PHE A 30 -8.11 2.38 -6.38
CA PHE A 30 -8.00 1.67 -5.10
C PHE A 30 -8.74 2.43 -3.99
N ILE A 31 -9.26 1.66 -3.04
CA ILE A 31 -9.72 2.13 -1.73
C ILE A 31 -8.53 2.04 -0.79
N ILE A 32 -8.26 3.12 -0.06
CA ILE A 32 -7.12 3.24 0.86
C ILE A 32 -7.62 3.14 2.29
N ASP A 33 -6.96 2.29 3.08
CA ASP A 33 -7.19 2.12 4.51
C ASP A 33 -5.85 2.20 5.26
N THR A 34 -5.71 3.22 6.11
CA THR A 34 -4.52 3.43 6.94
C THR A 34 -4.83 3.01 8.36
N TRP A 35 -3.94 2.24 8.97
CA TRP A 35 -4.16 1.66 10.30
C TRP A 35 -2.91 1.72 11.16
N GLU A 36 -3.11 1.73 12.47
CA GLU A 36 -2.07 1.74 13.50
C GLU A 36 -2.31 0.60 14.49
N ARG A 37 -1.25 0.13 15.16
CA ARG A 37 -1.35 -0.87 16.23
C ARG A 37 -1.05 -0.25 17.58
N GLU A 38 -1.84 -0.60 18.59
CA GLU A 38 -1.54 -0.24 19.98
C GLU A 38 -0.15 -0.74 20.42
N SER A 39 0.29 -1.90 19.92
CA SER A 39 1.61 -2.47 20.22
C SER A 39 2.78 -1.84 19.45
N GLY A 40 2.51 -0.85 18.58
CA GLY A 40 3.52 -0.14 17.79
C GLY A 40 3.47 -0.43 16.29
N GLY A 41 3.69 0.63 15.50
CA GLY A 41 3.66 0.63 14.05
C GLY A 41 2.27 0.62 13.44
N GLY A 42 2.17 0.22 12.17
CA GLY A 42 0.94 0.32 11.38
C GLY A 42 1.18 0.01 9.91
N GLY A 43 0.29 0.48 9.04
CA GLY A 43 0.37 0.24 7.61
C GLY A 43 -0.67 0.98 6.78
N ILE A 44 -0.59 0.78 5.46
CA ILE A 44 -1.51 1.29 4.46
C ILE A 44 -1.94 0.10 3.62
N SER A 45 -3.21 -0.28 3.72
CA SER A 45 -3.83 -1.29 2.87
C SER A 45 -4.51 -0.59 1.70
N GLN A 46 -4.27 -1.03 0.47
CA GLN A 46 -4.96 -0.51 -0.70
C GLN A 46 -5.59 -1.68 -1.45
N VAL A 47 -6.90 -1.60 -1.71
CA VAL A 47 -7.66 -2.66 -2.40
C VAL A 47 -8.51 -2.10 -3.53
N LEU A 48 -8.50 -2.75 -4.68
CA LEU A 48 -9.42 -2.53 -5.80
C LEU A 48 -10.29 -3.77 -5.94
N GLU A 49 -11.61 -3.60 -6.01
CA GLU A 49 -12.58 -4.69 -6.21
C GLU A 49 -13.57 -4.39 -7.33
N GLY A 50 -13.96 -5.43 -8.06
CA GLY A 50 -14.86 -5.32 -9.21
C GLY A 50 -14.25 -4.48 -10.32
N GLY A 51 -12.93 -4.56 -10.54
CA GLY A 51 -12.22 -3.85 -11.60
C GLY A 51 -12.67 -4.23 -13.01
N ASN A 52 -12.26 -3.44 -13.99
CA ASN A 52 -12.55 -3.75 -15.39
C ASN A 52 -11.57 -4.80 -15.95
N LEU A 53 -10.36 -4.87 -15.38
CA LEU A 53 -9.32 -5.83 -15.75
C LEU A 53 -9.04 -6.81 -14.60
N PHE A 54 -8.90 -6.29 -13.38
CA PHE A 54 -8.68 -7.08 -12.18
C PHE A 54 -9.99 -7.25 -11.43
N GLU A 55 -10.46 -8.50 -11.28
CA GLU A 55 -11.62 -8.77 -10.40
C GLU A 55 -11.36 -8.24 -8.99
N ARG A 56 -10.14 -8.48 -8.46
CA ARG A 56 -9.63 -7.90 -7.21
C ARG A 56 -8.12 -7.69 -7.30
N ALA A 57 -7.61 -6.61 -6.71
CA ALA A 57 -6.18 -6.33 -6.55
C ALA A 57 -5.90 -5.72 -5.16
N GLY A 58 -4.74 -6.01 -4.58
CA GLY A 58 -4.33 -5.49 -3.27
C GLY A 58 -2.85 -5.17 -3.22
N VAL A 59 -2.50 -3.99 -2.72
CA VAL A 59 -1.11 -3.54 -2.53
C VAL A 59 -0.99 -2.95 -1.13
N ASN A 60 -0.36 -3.68 -0.22
CA ASN A 60 -0.31 -3.33 1.20
C ASN A 60 1.13 -3.00 1.62
N PHE A 61 1.27 -1.97 2.46
CA PHE A 61 2.50 -1.60 3.13
C PHE A 61 2.32 -1.72 4.65
N SER A 62 3.31 -2.28 5.34
CA SER A 62 3.31 -2.40 6.80
C SER A 62 4.68 -2.05 7.35
N HIS A 63 4.70 -1.21 8.39
CA HIS A 63 5.87 -0.98 9.22
C HIS A 63 5.45 -1.15 10.69
N VAL A 64 5.73 -2.33 11.23
CA VAL A 64 5.34 -2.76 12.58
C VAL A 64 6.57 -2.83 13.46
N PHE A 65 6.46 -2.41 14.71
CA PHE A 65 7.53 -2.45 15.70
C PHE A 65 6.94 -2.58 17.11
N GLY A 66 7.76 -2.99 18.07
CA GLY A 66 7.40 -3.21 19.47
C GLY A 66 8.60 -3.71 20.27
#